data_AF-A0A9K3PYM2-F1
#
_entry.id   AF-A0A9K3PYM2-F1
#
_cell.length_a   1.000
_cell.length_b   1.000
_cell.length_c   1.000
_cell.angle_alpha   90.00
_cell.angle_beta   90.00
_cell.angle_gamma   90.00
#
_symmetry.space_group_name_H-M   'P 1'
#
loop_
_entity.id
_entity.type
_entity.pdbx_description
1 polymer ?
#
loop_
_entity_poly.entity_id
_entity_poly.type
_entity_poly.pdbx_seq_one_letter_code
_entity_poly.pdbx_strand_id
1 'polypeptide(L)'
;MTSTTSLWELPDTLLYEITQYCVASTQRASFLCHKIAILCRASRNRILDDSKSAGLWNAVLKGDYGIANGTDNHGTSRRRSCKRLRRNPLDQVQDAHKLMRDNTEIAYYYLWEMSSSNTSSKASKNNLTRANLVRILNTYGPQLMYNKTMSSGGTFLVEVCRCRNAKSAATIFQCIQELVERRGALINKATNESSNSTLTPLCVAAVRGMPKVVEYLLSKGALRDNPCSGRFRLHTNPKRSIRCNSVTALKFAEAMLQAELEEGAKGTDLRDLKSCIKLLQEK
;
A
#
# COMPACT_ATOMS: atom_id res chain seq x y z
N MET A 1 26.13 34.65 2.50
CA MET A 1 26.06 33.18 2.50
C MET A 1 24.72 32.77 3.05
N THR A 2 23.76 32.39 2.21
CA THR A 2 22.44 31.91 2.65
C THR A 2 22.55 30.43 2.97
N SER A 3 22.73 30.05 4.25
CA SER A 3 22.66 28.63 4.62
C SER A 3 21.21 28.17 4.52
N THR A 4 20.89 27.41 3.48
CA THR A 4 19.60 26.72 3.36
C THR A 4 19.61 25.52 4.30
N THR A 5 19.12 25.69 5.52
CA THR A 5 18.92 24.57 6.45
C THR A 5 17.79 23.69 5.95
N SER A 6 18.04 22.38 5.85
CA SER A 6 17.00 21.43 5.44
C SER A 6 15.90 21.36 6.51
N LEU A 7 14.64 21.24 6.10
CA LEU A 7 13.50 21.12 7.03
C LEU A 7 13.70 19.99 8.07
N TRP A 8 14.39 18.93 7.69
CA TRP A 8 14.62 17.74 8.53
C TRP A 8 15.78 17.90 9.52
N GLU A 9 16.57 18.95 9.36
CA GLU A 9 17.64 19.35 10.28
C GLU A 9 17.13 20.32 11.36
N LEU A 10 15.86 20.73 11.28
CA LEU A 10 15.26 21.56 12.30
C LEU A 10 15.22 20.86 13.67
N PRO A 11 15.35 21.62 14.76
CA PRO A 11 15.07 21.16 16.11
C PRO A 11 13.69 20.51 16.23
N ASP A 12 13.60 19.48 17.06
CA ASP A 12 12.37 18.72 17.32
C ASP A 12 11.20 19.60 17.78
N THR A 13 11.49 20.67 18.51
CA THR A 13 10.51 21.66 18.95
C THR A 13 9.84 22.38 17.77
N LEU A 14 10.62 22.80 16.77
CA LEU A 14 10.07 23.48 15.59
C LEU A 14 9.27 22.52 14.72
N LEU A 15 9.75 21.29 14.53
CA LEU A 15 9.00 20.25 13.82
C LEU A 15 7.67 19.94 14.52
N TYR A 16 7.67 19.90 15.85
CA TYR A 16 6.46 19.74 16.64
C TYR A 16 5.48 20.91 16.47
N GLU A 17 5.94 22.16 16.56
CA GLU A 17 5.08 23.35 16.37
C GLU A 17 4.46 23.39 14.97
N ILE A 18 5.26 23.08 13.93
CA ILE A 18 4.74 22.95 12.56
C ILE A 18 3.65 21.87 12.50
N THR A 19 3.90 20.73 13.14
CA THR A 19 2.92 19.63 13.18
C THR A 19 1.65 20.01 13.93
N GLN A 20 1.79 20.75 15.03
CA GLN A 20 0.68 21.29 15.82
C GLN A 20 -0.17 22.27 15.03
N TYR A 21 0.45 23.10 14.20
CA TYR A 21 -0.26 24.00 13.30
C TYR A 21 -1.01 23.24 12.19
N CYS A 22 -0.42 22.18 11.66
CA CYS A 22 -1.02 21.41 10.57
C CYS A 22 -2.14 20.47 11.01
N VAL A 23 -2.08 19.93 12.23
CA VAL A 23 -2.95 18.81 12.65
C VAL A 23 -3.40 18.94 14.11
N ALA A 24 -4.68 18.63 14.34
CA ALA A 24 -5.30 18.60 15.65
C ALA A 24 -4.59 17.65 16.63
N SER A 25 -4.69 17.95 17.92
CA SER A 25 -4.17 17.09 19.00
C SER A 25 -4.68 15.66 18.86
N THR A 26 -3.81 14.67 19.16
CA THR A 26 -4.00 13.22 19.04
C THR A 26 -3.89 12.63 17.63
N GLN A 27 -3.87 13.46 16.59
CA GLN A 27 -3.66 13.02 15.21
C GLN A 27 -2.24 13.28 14.70
N ARG A 28 -1.41 13.98 15.49
CA ARG A 28 -0.06 14.43 15.11
C ARG A 28 0.88 13.27 14.87
N ALA A 29 0.81 12.22 15.71
CA ALA A 29 1.61 11.01 15.55
C ALA A 29 1.31 10.30 14.22
N SER A 30 0.02 10.14 13.92
CA SER A 30 -0.44 9.55 12.67
C SER A 30 0.00 10.39 11.46
N PHE A 31 -0.14 11.71 11.55
CA PHE A 31 0.28 12.62 10.48
C PHE A 31 1.79 12.53 10.22
N LEU A 32 2.62 12.54 11.26
CA LEU A 32 4.07 12.40 11.14
C LEU A 32 4.46 11.08 10.48
N CYS A 33 3.91 9.96 10.95
CA CYS A 33 4.23 8.63 10.42
C CYS A 33 3.68 8.36 9.02
N HIS A 34 2.50 8.90 8.69
CA HIS A 34 1.75 8.45 7.50
C HIS A 34 1.62 9.50 6.41
N LYS A 35 1.82 10.78 6.73
CA LYS A 35 1.82 11.87 5.74
C LYS A 35 3.21 12.40 5.51
N ILE A 36 3.99 12.61 6.57
CA ILE A 36 5.31 13.26 6.45
C ILE A 36 6.43 12.25 6.19
N ALA A 37 6.49 11.14 6.93
CA ALA A 37 7.56 10.13 6.80
C ALA A 37 7.55 9.37 5.46
N ILE A 38 6.54 9.57 4.61
CA ILE A 38 6.47 8.97 3.27
C ILE A 38 6.86 9.93 2.15
N LEU A 39 7.03 11.23 2.43
CA LEU A 39 7.34 12.24 1.40
C LEU A 39 8.73 12.06 0.81
N CYS A 40 9.74 11.76 1.64
CA CYS A 40 11.09 11.52 1.18
C CYS A 40 11.87 10.61 2.15
N ARG A 41 13.04 10.12 1.70
CA ARG A 41 13.89 9.26 2.53
C ARG A 41 14.42 9.98 3.77
N ALA A 42 14.72 11.28 3.65
CA ALA A 42 15.19 12.10 4.76
C ALA A 42 14.12 12.24 5.85
N SER A 43 12.87 12.52 5.49
CA SER A 43 11.76 12.61 6.46
C SER A 43 11.48 11.27 7.13
N ARG A 44 11.51 10.16 6.37
CA ARG A 44 11.39 8.81 6.92
C ARG A 44 12.43 8.54 7.99
N ASN A 45 13.69 8.79 7.65
CA ASN A 45 14.80 8.57 8.57
C ASN A 45 14.72 9.53 9.76
N ARG A 46 14.27 10.77 9.59
CA ARG A 46 14.17 11.71 10.71
C ARG A 46 13.08 11.35 11.71
N ILE A 47 11.95 10.82 11.23
CA ILE A 47 10.73 10.57 12.02
C ILE A 47 10.69 9.15 12.58
N LEU A 48 11.19 8.15 11.83
CA LEU A 48 11.09 6.73 12.18
C LEU A 48 12.41 6.12 12.70
N ASP A 49 13.51 6.89 12.76
CA ASP A 49 14.77 6.46 13.40
C ASP A 49 14.73 6.82 14.89
N ASP A 50 14.82 5.80 15.75
CA ASP A 50 14.72 5.92 17.20
C ASP A 50 15.78 6.85 17.80
N SER A 51 16.99 6.89 17.23
CA SER A 51 18.11 7.68 17.76
C SER A 51 17.92 9.19 17.55
N LYS A 52 17.19 9.56 16.51
CA LYS A 52 17.02 10.96 16.09
C LYS A 52 15.69 11.53 16.54
N SER A 53 14.62 10.74 16.50
CA SER A 53 13.25 11.23 16.66
C SER A 53 12.75 11.35 18.11
N ALA A 54 13.56 10.98 19.10
CA ALA A 54 13.15 10.89 20.50
C ALA A 54 12.59 12.21 21.07
N GLY A 55 13.23 13.35 20.79
CA GLY A 55 12.76 14.65 21.27
C GLY A 55 11.45 15.10 20.62
N LEU A 56 11.28 14.81 19.32
CA LEU A 56 10.06 15.10 18.56
C LEU A 56 8.88 14.32 19.13
N TRP A 57 9.08 13.01 19.36
CA TRP A 57 8.05 12.17 19.94
C TRP A 57 7.71 12.59 21.37
N ASN A 58 8.69 12.98 22.19
CA ASN A 58 8.45 13.55 23.51
C ASN A 58 7.59 14.83 23.47
N ALA A 59 7.84 15.72 22.50
CA ALA A 59 7.04 16.92 22.32
C ALA A 59 5.60 16.60 21.90
N VAL A 60 5.42 15.69 20.93
CA VAL A 60 4.10 15.18 20.51
C VAL A 60 3.33 14.60 21.68
N LEU A 61 3.99 13.77 22.49
CA LEU A 61 3.40 13.14 23.66
C LEU A 61 2.94 14.16 24.70
N LYS A 62 3.81 15.12 25.04
CA LYS A 62 3.52 16.19 26.00
C LYS A 62 2.30 17.01 25.58
N GLY A 63 2.20 17.37 24.30
CA GLY A 63 1.14 18.27 23.85
C GLY A 63 -0.13 17.60 23.33
N ASP A 64 -0.12 16.30 23.01
CA ASP A 64 -1.34 15.55 22.64
C ASP A 64 -2.03 14.90 23.84
N TYR A 65 -1.26 14.50 24.85
CA TYR A 65 -1.75 13.68 25.95
C TYR A 65 -1.51 14.28 27.34
N GLY A 66 -0.81 15.41 27.42
CA GLY A 66 -0.48 16.10 28.66
C GLY A 66 0.62 15.37 29.46
N ILE A 67 1.38 16.14 30.24
CA ILE A 67 2.14 15.56 31.35
C ILE A 67 1.12 15.27 32.45
N ALA A 68 1.12 14.04 32.99
CA ALA A 68 0.56 13.84 34.32
C ALA A 68 1.45 14.61 35.31
N ASN A 69 1.23 15.92 35.46
CA ASN A 69 1.92 16.72 36.45
C ASN A 69 1.63 16.08 37.81
N GLY A 70 2.67 15.52 38.43
CA GLY A 70 2.65 15.16 39.83
C GLY A 70 2.73 16.43 40.65
N THR A 71 1.64 17.16 40.75
CA THR A 71 1.38 18.20 41.74
C THR A 71 -0.12 18.45 41.74
N ASP A 72 -0.83 17.87 42.72
CA ASP A 72 -2.10 18.41 43.20
C ASP A 72 -2.34 17.91 44.63
N ASN A 73 -1.86 18.73 45.56
CA ASN A 73 -2.53 18.96 46.83
C ASN A 73 -3.88 19.61 46.50
N HIS A 74 -4.97 18.83 46.55
CA HIS A 74 -6.17 19.17 47.30
C HIS A 74 -7.21 18.06 47.16
N GLY A 75 -7.72 17.62 48.31
CA GLY A 75 -8.62 16.50 48.43
C GLY A 75 -9.94 16.73 47.70
N THR A 76 -10.17 15.96 46.64
CA THR A 76 -11.49 15.43 46.32
C THR A 76 -11.35 14.00 45.81
N SER A 77 -12.13 13.11 46.44
CA SER A 77 -12.39 11.70 46.14
C SER A 77 -11.54 11.06 45.03
N ARG A 78 -10.52 10.29 45.45
CA ARG A 78 -9.83 9.30 44.62
C ARG A 78 -10.85 8.27 44.11
N ARG A 79 -11.40 8.51 42.91
CA ARG A 79 -11.80 7.39 42.05
C ARG A 79 -10.55 6.53 41.91
N ARG A 80 -10.62 5.27 42.37
CA ARG A 80 -9.59 4.25 42.12
C ARG A 80 -9.50 4.05 40.61
N SER A 81 -8.76 4.91 39.93
CA SER A 81 -8.21 4.62 38.61
C SER A 81 -7.42 3.34 38.79
N CYS A 82 -7.91 2.26 38.19
CA CYS A 82 -7.23 0.97 38.19
C CYS A 82 -5.75 1.20 37.94
N LYS A 83 -4.88 0.51 38.67
CA LYS A 83 -3.42 0.42 38.42
C LYS A 83 -3.18 -0.27 37.06
N ARG A 84 -3.77 0.22 35.97
CA ARG A 84 -3.29 -0.04 34.62
C ARG A 84 -1.87 0.50 34.62
N LEU A 85 -0.91 -0.40 34.47
CA LEU A 85 0.50 -0.10 34.23
C LEU A 85 0.57 1.15 33.36
N ARG A 86 1.00 2.28 33.94
CA ARG A 86 1.31 3.49 33.19
C ARG A 86 2.53 3.13 32.36
N ARG A 87 2.32 2.55 31.18
CA ARG A 87 3.39 2.26 30.22
C ARG A 87 4.00 3.56 29.76
N ASN A 88 5.31 3.55 29.54
CA ASN A 88 6.02 4.68 28.96
C ASN A 88 5.30 5.07 27.65
N PRO A 89 4.98 6.35 27.42
CA PRO A 89 4.31 6.75 26.19
C PRO A 89 5.08 6.38 24.91
N LEU A 90 6.41 6.25 24.97
CA LEU A 90 7.21 5.66 23.88
C LEU A 90 6.74 4.23 23.55
N ASP A 91 6.59 3.38 24.57
CA ASP A 91 6.11 2.00 24.39
C ASP A 91 4.69 1.98 23.82
N GLN A 92 3.85 2.95 24.18
CA GLN A 92 2.49 3.05 23.65
C GLN A 92 2.49 3.40 22.15
N VAL A 93 3.38 4.29 21.71
CA VAL A 93 3.55 4.63 20.29
C VAL A 93 4.14 3.44 19.52
N GLN A 94 5.12 2.74 20.09
CA GLN A 94 5.70 1.54 19.50
C GLN A 94 4.67 0.40 19.38
N ASP A 95 3.90 0.15 20.44
CA ASP A 95 2.80 -0.82 20.46
C ASP A 95 1.74 -0.47 19.41
N ALA A 96 1.36 0.81 19.28
CA ALA A 96 0.42 1.26 18.27
C ALA A 96 0.96 1.06 16.85
N HIS A 97 2.22 1.41 16.58
CA HIS A 97 2.85 1.18 15.28
C HIS A 97 2.94 -0.32 14.94
N LYS A 98 3.28 -1.16 15.92
CA LYS A 98 3.29 -2.62 15.77
C LYS A 98 1.90 -3.14 15.43
N LEU A 99 0.88 -2.73 16.18
CA LEU A 99 -0.51 -3.10 15.92
C LEU A 99 -0.96 -2.70 14.51
N MET A 100 -0.59 -1.51 14.04
CA MET A 100 -0.91 -1.06 12.68
C MET A 100 -0.23 -1.91 11.60
N ARG A 101 1.04 -2.26 11.82
CA ARG A 101 1.77 -3.17 10.92
C ARG A 101 1.08 -4.53 10.88
N ASP A 102 0.75 -5.08 12.04
CA ASP A 102 0.12 -6.39 12.15
C ASP A 102 -1.26 -6.39 11.49
N ASN A 103 -2.08 -5.36 11.75
CA ASN A 103 -3.37 -5.16 11.08
C ASN A 103 -3.22 -5.01 9.56
N THR A 104 -2.17 -4.34 9.09
CA THR A 104 -1.91 -4.20 7.64
C THR A 104 -1.55 -5.54 7.01
N GLU A 105 -0.70 -6.34 7.66
CA GLU A 105 -0.34 -7.70 7.20
C GLU A 105 -1.56 -8.63 7.22
N ILE A 106 -2.37 -8.58 8.27
CA ILE A 106 -3.60 -9.38 8.37
C ILE A 106 -4.59 -8.99 7.27
N ALA A 107 -4.84 -7.69 7.07
CA ALA A 107 -5.72 -7.22 6.01
C ALA A 107 -5.22 -7.62 4.62
N TYR A 108 -3.90 -7.57 4.40
CA TYR A 108 -3.28 -8.02 3.17
C TYR A 108 -3.45 -9.53 2.97
N TYR A 109 -3.26 -10.33 4.01
CA TYR A 109 -3.46 -11.77 3.95
C TYR A 109 -4.88 -12.13 3.51
N TYR A 110 -5.90 -11.50 4.10
CA TYR A 110 -7.29 -11.71 3.65
C TYR A 110 -7.50 -11.26 2.20
N LEU A 111 -6.89 -10.16 1.76
CA LEU A 111 -6.93 -9.76 0.36
C LEU A 111 -6.32 -10.82 -0.57
N TRP A 112 -5.16 -11.34 -0.20
CA TRP A 112 -4.46 -12.38 -0.94
C TRP A 112 -5.27 -13.69 -1.00
N GLU A 113 -5.94 -14.07 0.08
CA GLU A 113 -6.84 -15.23 0.06
C GLU A 113 -8.00 -15.01 -0.93
N MET A 114 -8.64 -13.84 -0.89
CA MET A 114 -9.73 -13.50 -1.83
C MET A 114 -9.26 -13.42 -3.30
N SER A 115 -7.99 -13.05 -3.54
CA SER A 115 -7.44 -12.94 -4.89
C SER A 115 -7.03 -14.30 -5.47
N SER A 116 -6.59 -15.22 -4.60
CA SER A 116 -5.98 -16.51 -4.94
C SER A 116 -6.93 -17.71 -4.81
N SER A 117 -8.02 -17.62 -4.04
CA SER A 117 -8.90 -18.76 -3.75
C SER A 117 -9.56 -19.32 -5.02
N ASN A 118 -9.20 -20.55 -5.41
CA ASN A 118 -9.82 -21.24 -6.54
C ASN A 118 -11.34 -21.36 -6.34
N THR A 119 -12.10 -20.99 -7.37
CA THR A 119 -13.57 -20.93 -7.42
C THR A 119 -14.27 -22.29 -7.20
N SER A 120 -13.50 -23.39 -7.08
CA SER A 120 -14.00 -24.78 -7.02
C SER A 120 -14.26 -25.32 -5.61
N SER A 121 -13.84 -24.64 -4.54
CA SER A 121 -14.22 -25.03 -3.17
C SER A 121 -15.53 -24.33 -2.77
N LYS A 122 -16.32 -24.95 -1.87
CA LYS A 122 -17.56 -24.38 -1.27
C LYS A 122 -17.38 -23.00 -0.58
N ALA A 123 -16.22 -22.36 -0.70
CA ALA A 123 -15.83 -21.05 -0.16
C ALA A 123 -16.14 -19.87 -1.11
N SER A 124 -17.17 -19.96 -1.96
CA SER A 124 -17.65 -18.85 -2.83
C SER A 124 -18.06 -17.58 -2.07
N LYS A 125 -18.09 -17.62 -0.72
CA LYS A 125 -18.40 -16.48 0.15
C LYS A 125 -17.30 -15.41 0.20
N ASN A 126 -16.06 -15.71 -0.21
CA ASN A 126 -14.91 -14.80 -0.08
C ASN A 126 -14.29 -14.38 -1.43
N ASN A 127 -15.10 -14.23 -2.49
CA ASN A 127 -14.57 -13.64 -3.73
C ASN A 127 -14.24 -12.16 -3.54
N LEU A 128 -13.22 -11.68 -4.26
CA LEU A 128 -12.90 -10.26 -4.30
C LEU A 128 -14.07 -9.48 -4.90
N THR A 129 -14.65 -8.60 -4.08
CA THR A 129 -15.63 -7.59 -4.48
C THR A 129 -15.24 -6.27 -3.84
N ARG A 130 -15.68 -5.13 -4.39
CA ARG A 130 -15.44 -3.82 -3.76
C ARG A 130 -15.97 -3.79 -2.32
N ALA A 131 -17.14 -4.37 -2.07
CA ALA A 131 -17.73 -4.44 -0.73
C ALA A 131 -16.86 -5.26 0.25
N ASN A 132 -16.37 -6.43 -0.18
CA ASN A 132 -15.51 -7.26 0.67
C ASN A 132 -14.14 -6.61 0.93
N LEU A 133 -13.55 -5.96 -0.08
CA LEU A 133 -12.33 -5.18 0.08
C LEU A 133 -12.56 -4.08 1.13
N VAL A 134 -13.55 -3.22 0.92
CA VAL A 134 -13.86 -2.11 1.84
C VAL A 134 -14.14 -2.62 3.25
N ARG A 135 -14.86 -3.74 3.39
CA ARG A 135 -15.11 -4.38 4.69
C ARG A 135 -13.79 -4.71 5.39
N ILE A 136 -12.88 -5.46 4.74
CA ILE A 136 -11.59 -5.83 5.33
C ILE A 136 -10.76 -4.58 5.66
N LEU A 137 -10.70 -3.61 4.75
CA LEU A 137 -9.95 -2.38 5.00
C LEU A 137 -10.48 -1.60 6.22
N ASN A 138 -11.81 -1.56 6.39
CA ASN A 138 -12.43 -0.87 7.52
C ASN A 138 -12.32 -1.68 8.83
N THR A 139 -12.39 -3.01 8.77
CA THR A 139 -12.29 -3.89 9.95
C THR A 139 -10.91 -3.80 10.61
N TYR A 140 -9.83 -3.77 9.82
CA TYR A 140 -8.47 -3.72 10.36
C TYR A 140 -7.95 -2.30 10.59
N GLY A 141 -8.74 -1.29 10.21
CA GLY A 141 -8.58 0.08 10.68
C GLY A 141 -8.46 1.12 9.55
N PRO A 142 -8.81 2.38 9.82
CA PRO A 142 -8.79 3.46 8.82
C PRO A 142 -7.38 3.82 8.31
N GLN A 143 -6.32 3.37 8.99
CA GLN A 143 -4.93 3.78 8.75
C GLN A 143 -4.02 2.62 8.35
N LEU A 144 -4.48 1.71 7.49
CA LEU A 144 -3.61 0.66 6.97
C LEU A 144 -2.46 1.25 6.13
N MET A 145 -1.30 0.62 6.20
CA MET A 145 -0.13 1.05 5.43
C MET A 145 -0.18 0.51 3.99
N TYR A 146 -1.13 0.98 3.18
CA TYR A 146 -1.39 0.46 1.81
C TYR A 146 -0.17 0.47 0.88
N ASN A 147 0.76 1.40 1.11
CA ASN A 147 1.96 1.63 0.29
C ASN A 147 3.21 0.89 0.79
N LYS A 148 3.09 0.18 1.91
CA LYS A 148 4.15 -0.68 2.43
C LYS A 148 4.18 -1.98 1.62
N THR A 149 5.38 -2.48 1.37
CA THR A 149 5.57 -3.86 0.91
C THR A 149 5.43 -4.79 2.10
N MET A 150 4.55 -5.77 1.99
CA MET A 150 4.29 -6.73 3.07
C MET A 150 5.46 -7.70 3.23
N SER A 151 5.40 -8.54 4.26
CA SER A 151 6.36 -9.62 4.51
C SER A 151 6.53 -10.57 3.31
N SER A 152 5.46 -10.81 2.56
CA SER A 152 5.48 -11.58 1.30
C SER A 152 6.09 -10.82 0.11
N GLY A 153 6.37 -9.52 0.27
CA GLY A 153 6.86 -8.61 -0.75
C GLY A 153 5.78 -7.98 -1.63
N GLY A 154 4.53 -8.41 -1.51
CA GLY A 154 3.42 -7.85 -2.29
C GLY A 154 2.89 -6.51 -1.77
N THR A 155 1.99 -5.92 -2.56
CA THR A 155 1.30 -4.65 -2.24
C THR A 155 -0.19 -4.79 -2.52
N PHE A 156 -1.03 -4.06 -1.80
CA PHE A 156 -2.49 -4.13 -1.97
C PHE A 156 -2.93 -3.91 -3.43
N LEU A 157 -2.34 -2.90 -4.08
CA LEU A 157 -2.74 -2.51 -5.42
C LEU A 157 -2.34 -3.56 -6.47
N VAL A 158 -1.14 -4.14 -6.36
CA VAL A 158 -0.69 -5.21 -7.27
C VAL A 158 -1.51 -6.47 -7.04
N GLU A 159 -1.83 -6.80 -5.79
CA GLU A 159 -2.58 -8.01 -5.46
C GLU A 159 -4.01 -7.97 -6.01
N VAL A 160 -4.66 -6.81 -5.95
CA VAL A 160 -5.96 -6.61 -6.63
C VAL A 160 -5.84 -6.82 -8.15
N CYS A 161 -4.77 -6.34 -8.79
CA CYS A 161 -4.55 -6.54 -10.23
C CYS A 161 -4.31 -8.01 -10.59
N ARG A 162 -3.70 -8.79 -9.68
CA ARG A 162 -3.43 -10.22 -9.88
C ARG A 162 -4.65 -11.11 -9.74
N CYS A 163 -5.70 -10.63 -9.11
CA CYS A 163 -6.91 -11.40 -8.86
C CYS A 163 -7.40 -12.09 -10.15
N ARG A 164 -7.50 -13.42 -10.10
CA ARG A 164 -7.97 -14.25 -11.21
C ARG A 164 -9.45 -14.61 -11.10
N ASN A 165 -9.97 -14.58 -9.88
CA ASN A 165 -11.29 -15.12 -9.55
C ASN A 165 -12.34 -14.01 -9.32
N ALA A 166 -12.06 -12.80 -9.82
CA ALA A 166 -13.04 -11.72 -9.79
C ALA A 166 -14.22 -12.06 -10.70
N LYS A 167 -15.45 -11.80 -10.23
CA LYS A 167 -16.68 -12.04 -11.01
C LYS A 167 -16.70 -11.31 -12.35
N SER A 168 -15.99 -10.18 -12.46
CA SER A 168 -15.89 -9.36 -13.66
C SER A 168 -14.64 -8.48 -13.60
N ALA A 169 -14.08 -8.12 -14.76
CA ALA A 169 -13.04 -7.10 -14.88
C ALA A 169 -13.46 -5.75 -14.27
N ALA A 170 -14.76 -5.43 -14.29
CA ALA A 170 -15.32 -4.24 -13.65
C ALA A 170 -15.10 -4.23 -12.13
N THR A 171 -15.14 -5.40 -11.48
CA THR A 171 -14.91 -5.53 -10.04
C THR A 171 -13.48 -5.16 -9.68
N ILE A 172 -12.50 -5.62 -10.46
CA ILE A 172 -11.09 -5.29 -10.23
C ILE A 172 -10.89 -3.78 -10.40
N PHE A 173 -11.46 -3.20 -11.45
CA PHE A 173 -11.42 -1.75 -11.69
C PHE A 173 -11.98 -0.95 -10.49
N GLN A 174 -13.14 -1.32 -9.97
CA GLN A 174 -13.75 -0.68 -8.80
C GLN A 174 -12.87 -0.78 -7.54
N CYS A 175 -12.23 -1.93 -7.32
CA CYS A 175 -11.29 -2.11 -6.21
C CYS A 175 -10.05 -1.23 -6.35
N ILE A 176 -9.53 -1.08 -7.58
CA ILE A 176 -8.39 -0.20 -7.89
C ILE A 176 -8.75 1.26 -7.62
N GLN A 177 -9.93 1.72 -8.06
CA GLN A 177 -10.41 3.08 -7.78
C GLN A 177 -10.54 3.33 -6.27
N GLU A 178 -11.10 2.38 -5.52
CA GLU A 178 -11.20 2.49 -4.06
C GLU A 178 -9.82 2.65 -3.41
N LEU A 179 -8.84 1.82 -3.79
CA LEU A 179 -7.48 1.90 -3.24
C LEU A 179 -6.76 3.20 -3.62
N VAL A 180 -6.83 3.62 -4.88
CA VAL A 180 -6.10 4.79 -5.37
C VAL A 180 -6.76 6.09 -4.90
N GLU A 181 -8.07 6.24 -5.12
CA GLU A 181 -8.76 7.53 -4.91
C GLU A 181 -9.14 7.76 -3.46
N ARG A 182 -9.59 6.72 -2.75
CA ARG A 182 -10.06 6.87 -1.35
C ARG A 182 -9.01 6.51 -0.31
N ARG A 183 -8.09 5.61 -0.64
CA ARG A 183 -7.08 5.09 0.31
C ARG A 183 -5.67 5.59 0.04
N GLY A 184 -5.43 6.29 -1.09
CA GLY A 184 -4.14 6.88 -1.42
C GLY A 184 -3.05 5.86 -1.73
N ALA A 185 -3.43 4.73 -2.36
CA ALA A 185 -2.46 3.76 -2.86
C ALA A 185 -1.63 4.37 -4.01
N LEU A 186 -0.30 4.24 -3.91
CA LEU A 186 0.66 4.73 -4.88
C LEU A 186 0.70 3.83 -6.11
N ILE A 187 0.47 4.43 -7.28
CA ILE A 187 0.32 3.74 -8.57
C ILE A 187 1.60 3.05 -9.03
N ASN A 188 2.75 3.66 -8.76
CA ASN A 188 4.06 3.15 -9.18
C ASN A 188 4.74 2.28 -8.11
N LYS A 189 4.04 1.92 -7.02
CA LYS A 189 4.62 1.11 -5.96
C LYS A 189 4.78 -0.34 -6.44
N ALA A 190 6.02 -0.72 -6.73
CA ALA A 190 6.37 -2.08 -7.10
C ALA A 190 6.37 -3.05 -5.90
N THR A 191 6.15 -4.33 -6.19
CA THR A 191 6.40 -5.43 -5.25
C THR A 191 7.89 -5.71 -5.09
N ASN A 192 8.24 -6.43 -4.03
CA ASN A 192 9.58 -6.90 -3.73
C ASN A 192 9.51 -8.33 -3.16
N GLU A 193 8.98 -9.27 -3.95
CA GLU A 193 8.73 -10.65 -3.49
C GLU A 193 9.97 -11.53 -3.58
N SER A 194 10.84 -11.24 -4.55
CA SER A 194 12.14 -11.86 -4.71
C SER A 194 13.02 -10.96 -5.56
N SER A 195 14.32 -11.25 -5.58
CA SER A 195 15.30 -10.58 -6.47
C SER A 195 14.89 -10.59 -7.95
N ASN A 196 14.03 -11.54 -8.35
CA ASN A 196 13.58 -11.73 -9.72
C ASN A 196 12.09 -11.41 -9.93
N SER A 197 11.39 -10.82 -8.94
CA SER A 197 9.96 -10.46 -9.04
C SER A 197 9.71 -9.05 -8.52
N THR A 198 9.61 -8.11 -9.46
CA THR A 198 9.32 -6.70 -9.24
C THR A 198 8.17 -6.30 -10.14
N LEU A 199 6.94 -6.44 -9.65
CA LEU A 199 5.74 -6.16 -10.42
C LEU A 199 5.15 -4.82 -10.03
N THR A 200 4.82 -4.01 -11.04
CA THR A 200 4.01 -2.80 -10.88
C THR A 200 2.56 -3.09 -11.24
N PRO A 201 1.59 -2.30 -10.72
CA PRO A 201 0.18 -2.45 -11.11
C PRO A 201 -0.03 -2.40 -12.62
N LEU A 202 0.67 -1.49 -13.31
CA LEU A 202 0.59 -1.34 -14.77
C LEU A 202 1.07 -2.61 -15.50
N CYS A 203 2.21 -3.17 -15.09
CA CYS A 203 2.75 -4.39 -15.68
C CYS A 203 1.79 -5.57 -15.53
N VAL A 204 1.22 -5.75 -14.33
CA VAL A 204 0.23 -6.82 -14.08
C VAL A 204 -1.03 -6.63 -14.93
N ALA A 205 -1.58 -5.42 -14.97
CA ALA A 205 -2.79 -5.13 -15.74
C ALA A 205 -2.58 -5.32 -17.26
N ALA A 206 -1.43 -4.91 -17.78
CA ALA A 206 -1.08 -5.05 -19.19
C ALA A 206 -0.97 -6.52 -19.60
N VAL A 207 -0.19 -7.31 -18.87
CA VAL A 207 0.04 -8.72 -19.17
C VAL A 207 -1.25 -9.55 -19.04
N ARG A 208 -2.17 -9.14 -18.17
CA ARG A 208 -3.46 -9.82 -17.98
C ARG A 208 -4.55 -9.37 -18.97
N GLY A 209 -4.25 -8.46 -19.89
CA GLY A 209 -5.24 -7.96 -20.84
C GLY A 209 -6.37 -7.19 -20.16
N MET A 210 -6.05 -6.19 -19.34
CA MET A 210 -7.04 -5.38 -18.63
C MET A 210 -7.08 -3.92 -19.14
N PRO A 211 -7.60 -3.65 -20.36
CA PRO A 211 -7.42 -2.37 -21.03
C PRO A 211 -7.98 -1.19 -20.23
N LYS A 212 -9.15 -1.34 -19.61
CA LYS A 212 -9.77 -0.31 -18.76
C LYS A 212 -8.92 0.04 -17.53
N VAL A 213 -8.23 -0.95 -16.97
CA VAL A 213 -7.32 -0.74 -15.82
C VAL A 213 -6.02 -0.09 -16.29
N VAL A 214 -5.47 -0.55 -17.42
CA VAL A 214 -4.27 0.06 -18.04
C VAL A 214 -4.51 1.54 -18.33
N GLU A 215 -5.61 1.86 -19.01
CA GLU A 215 -5.97 3.24 -19.33
C GLU A 215 -6.06 4.13 -18.09
N TYR A 216 -6.72 3.63 -17.04
CA TYR A 216 -6.86 4.34 -15.78
C TYR A 216 -5.54 4.51 -15.02
N LEU A 217 -4.70 3.48 -14.97
CA LEU A 217 -3.39 3.59 -14.33
C LEU A 217 -2.52 4.62 -15.06
N LEU A 218 -2.52 4.63 -16.38
CA LEU A 218 -1.83 5.63 -17.19
C LEU A 218 -2.38 7.04 -16.93
N SER A 219 -3.71 7.23 -16.88
CA SER A 219 -4.31 8.55 -16.62
C SER A 219 -4.01 9.09 -15.22
N LYS A 220 -3.66 8.21 -14.28
CA LYS A 220 -3.25 8.60 -12.93
C LYS A 220 -1.71 8.69 -12.76
N GLY A 221 -0.93 8.56 -13.84
CA GLY A 221 0.52 8.76 -13.82
C GLY A 221 1.34 7.48 -13.62
N ALA A 222 0.84 6.33 -14.05
CA ALA A 222 1.65 5.11 -14.11
C ALA A 222 2.80 5.26 -15.11
N LEU A 223 4.01 4.90 -14.68
CA LEU A 223 5.21 4.97 -15.51
C LEU A 223 5.30 3.75 -16.43
N ARG A 224 5.31 4.00 -17.74
CA ARG A 224 5.30 2.99 -18.81
C ARG A 224 6.63 2.27 -18.93
N ASP A 225 7.70 3.02 -18.73
CA ASP A 225 9.08 2.56 -18.87
C ASP A 225 9.65 1.94 -17.60
N ASN A 226 8.86 1.87 -16.53
CA ASN A 226 9.31 1.20 -15.31
C ASN A 226 9.56 -0.28 -15.61
N PRO A 227 10.78 -0.77 -15.36
CA PRO A 227 11.08 -2.17 -15.57
C PRO A 227 10.30 -3.01 -14.56
N CYS A 228 9.73 -4.11 -15.05
CA CYS A 228 9.13 -5.13 -14.23
C CYS A 228 9.74 -6.50 -14.54
N SER A 229 9.74 -7.35 -13.51
CA SER A 229 10.17 -8.74 -13.60
C SER A 229 9.10 -9.62 -12.99
N GLY A 230 8.80 -10.75 -13.62
CA GLY A 230 7.82 -11.68 -13.06
C GLY A 230 7.55 -12.88 -13.96
N ARG A 231 6.63 -13.73 -13.50
CA ARG A 231 6.20 -14.93 -14.20
C ARG A 231 4.68 -14.95 -14.30
N PHE A 232 4.16 -15.07 -15.51
CA PHE A 232 2.73 -15.18 -15.76
C PHE A 232 2.41 -16.46 -16.50
N ARG A 233 1.32 -17.12 -16.10
CA ARG A 233 0.81 -18.31 -16.80
C ARG A 233 0.01 -17.86 -18.03
N LEU A 234 0.07 -18.66 -19.08
CA LEU A 234 -0.77 -18.44 -20.24
C LEU A 234 -2.23 -18.72 -19.87
N HIS A 235 -3.14 -18.00 -20.51
CA HIS A 235 -4.57 -18.18 -20.42
C HIS A 235 -5.00 -19.44 -21.15
N THR A 236 -4.51 -19.66 -22.37
CA THR A 236 -4.80 -20.85 -23.17
C THR A 236 -4.24 -22.13 -22.55
N ASN A 237 -3.00 -22.09 -22.06
CA ASN A 237 -2.33 -23.24 -21.45
C ASN A 237 -1.78 -22.90 -20.05
N PRO A 238 -2.55 -23.17 -18.97
CA PRO A 238 -2.13 -22.86 -17.60
C PRO A 238 -0.88 -23.60 -17.12
N LYS A 239 -0.42 -24.65 -17.82
CA LYS A 239 0.82 -25.37 -17.50
C LYS A 239 2.04 -24.61 -18.03
N ARG A 240 1.90 -23.83 -19.10
CA ARG A 240 2.96 -22.99 -19.67
C ARG A 240 2.91 -21.59 -19.02
N SER A 241 4.08 -20.99 -18.92
CA SER A 241 4.24 -19.66 -18.35
C SER A 241 5.40 -18.95 -19.00
N ILE A 242 5.26 -17.65 -19.17
CA ILE A 242 6.36 -16.79 -19.58
C ILE A 242 7.00 -16.13 -18.36
N ARG A 243 8.31 -15.93 -18.44
CA ARG A 243 9.09 -15.17 -17.48
C ARG A 243 9.84 -14.09 -18.25
N CYS A 244 9.72 -12.85 -17.79
CA CYS A 244 10.52 -11.75 -18.29
C CYS A 244 11.21 -11.07 -17.10
N ASN A 245 12.43 -10.61 -17.32
CA ASN A 245 13.26 -9.97 -16.31
C ASN A 245 13.63 -8.56 -16.80
N SER A 246 13.34 -7.56 -15.97
CA SER A 246 13.69 -6.16 -16.22
C SER A 246 13.22 -5.63 -17.59
N VAL A 247 11.96 -5.90 -17.94
CA VAL A 247 11.34 -5.41 -19.19
C VAL A 247 10.25 -4.39 -18.89
N THR A 248 9.93 -3.51 -19.83
CA THR A 248 8.79 -2.59 -19.69
C THR A 248 7.46 -3.33 -19.76
N ALA A 249 6.38 -2.70 -19.29
CA ALA A 249 5.04 -3.28 -19.36
C ALA A 249 4.62 -3.62 -20.81
N LEU A 250 5.03 -2.79 -21.78
CA LEU A 250 4.80 -3.01 -23.21
C LEU A 250 5.46 -4.30 -23.70
N LYS A 251 6.78 -4.42 -23.50
CA LYS A 251 7.55 -5.60 -23.93
C LYS A 251 7.05 -6.89 -23.29
N PHE A 252 6.61 -6.83 -22.02
CA PHE A 252 6.02 -7.99 -21.36
C PHE A 252 4.68 -8.36 -21.99
N ALA A 253 3.81 -7.39 -22.26
CA ALA A 253 2.52 -7.64 -22.91
C ALA A 253 2.69 -8.20 -24.34
N GLU A 254 3.68 -7.72 -25.10
CA GLU A 254 4.04 -8.26 -26.42
C GLU A 254 4.54 -9.70 -26.33
N ALA A 255 5.44 -10.00 -25.37
CA ALA A 255 5.91 -11.36 -25.13
C ALA A 255 4.77 -12.31 -24.71
N MET A 256 3.81 -11.81 -23.93
CA MET A 256 2.59 -12.56 -23.59
C MET A 256 1.74 -12.84 -24.82
N LEU A 257 1.52 -11.82 -25.66
CA LEU A 257 0.72 -11.97 -26.87
C LEU A 257 1.33 -13.02 -27.80
N GLN A 258 2.64 -12.96 -28.00
CA GLN A 258 3.36 -13.90 -28.85
C GLN A 258 3.26 -15.33 -28.31
N ALA A 259 3.46 -15.53 -27.00
CA ALA A 259 3.38 -16.85 -26.39
C ALA A 259 1.96 -17.46 -26.43
N GLU A 260 0.91 -16.64 -26.31
CA GLU A 260 -0.47 -17.10 -26.49
C GLU A 260 -0.75 -17.51 -27.93
N LEU A 261 -0.26 -16.76 -28.92
CA LEU A 261 -0.40 -17.09 -30.34
C LEU A 261 0.29 -18.42 -30.70
N GLU A 262 1.49 -18.65 -30.15
CA GLU A 262 2.22 -19.92 -30.31
C GLU A 262 1.47 -21.14 -29.75
N GLU A 263 0.69 -20.95 -28.67
CA GLU A 263 -0.16 -21.99 -28.08
C GLU A 263 -1.54 -22.10 -28.75
N GLY A 264 -1.76 -21.40 -29.86
CA GLY A 264 -2.98 -21.51 -30.67
C GLY A 264 -4.16 -20.67 -30.16
N ALA A 265 -3.91 -19.61 -29.38
CA ALA A 265 -4.95 -18.67 -28.99
C ALA A 265 -5.63 -18.03 -30.21
N LYS A 266 -6.97 -17.97 -30.19
CA LYS A 266 -7.72 -17.31 -31.27
C LYS A 266 -7.58 -15.80 -31.15
N GLY A 267 -7.61 -15.10 -32.28
CA GLY A 267 -7.51 -13.64 -32.30
C GLY A 267 -8.59 -12.91 -31.50
N THR A 268 -9.75 -13.53 -31.29
CA THR A 268 -10.85 -13.02 -30.45
C THR A 268 -10.48 -12.98 -28.97
N ASP A 269 -9.77 -13.99 -28.49
CA ASP A 269 -9.44 -14.18 -27.08
C ASP A 269 -8.33 -13.22 -26.64
N LEU A 270 -7.56 -12.72 -27.61
CA LEU A 270 -6.45 -11.79 -27.43
C LEU A 270 -6.82 -10.32 -27.68
N ARG A 271 -8.11 -10.01 -27.88
CA ARG A 271 -8.57 -8.63 -28.16
C ARG A 271 -8.16 -7.66 -27.06
N ASP A 272 -8.36 -8.03 -25.80
CA ASP A 272 -8.07 -7.16 -24.67
C ASP A 272 -6.57 -6.95 -24.45
N LEU A 273 -5.77 -7.99 -24.71
CA LEU A 273 -4.30 -7.90 -24.66
C LEU A 273 -3.77 -6.99 -25.77
N LYS A 274 -4.28 -7.12 -27.01
CA LYS A 274 -3.96 -6.21 -28.12
C LYS A 274 -4.36 -4.77 -27.82
N SER A 275 -5.51 -4.56 -27.18
CA SER A 275 -5.96 -3.24 -26.73
C SER A 275 -5.01 -2.64 -25.70
N CYS A 276 -4.52 -3.44 -24.74
CA CYS A 276 -3.51 -2.99 -23.77
C CYS A 276 -2.20 -2.56 -24.46
N ILE A 277 -1.71 -3.34 -25.43
CA ILE A 277 -0.50 -3.02 -26.19
C ILE A 277 -0.67 -1.69 -26.93
N LYS A 278 -1.80 -1.48 -27.60
CA LYS A 278 -2.11 -0.22 -28.28
C LYS A 278 -2.09 0.97 -27.32
N LEU A 279 -2.75 0.86 -26.16
CA LEU A 279 -2.73 1.90 -25.12
C LEU A 279 -1.31 2.20 -24.59
N LEU A 280 -0.46 1.19 -24.52
CA LEU A 280 0.95 1.28 -24.12
C LEU A 280 1.89 1.78 -25.23
N GLN A 281 1.40 1.93 -26.46
CA GLN A 281 2.13 2.58 -27.55
C GLN A 281 1.68 4.05 -27.74
N GLU A 282 0.39 4.36 -27.55
CA GLU A 282 -0.20 5.65 -27.94
C GLU A 282 -0.07 6.80 -26.92
N LYS A 283 -0.13 6.49 -25.61
CA LYS A 283 0.09 7.46 -24.51
C LYS A 283 1.57 7.64 -24.16
#